data_AF-A0A5E4SGJ1-F1
#
_entry.id   AF-A0A5E4SGJ1-F1
#
_cell.length_a   1.000
_cell.length_b   1.000
_cell.length_c   1.000
_cell.angle_alpha   90.00
_cell.angle_beta   90.00
_cell.angle_gamma   90.00
#
_symmetry.space_group_name_H-M   'P 1'
#
loop_
_entity.id
_entity.type
_entity.pdbx_description
1 polymer ?
#
loop_
_entity_poly.entity_id
_entity_poly.type
_entity_poly.pdbx_seq_one_letter_code
_entity_poly.pdbx_strand_id
1 'polypeptide(L)' 'MLRWIIGLGLPYLGVVGMLPWAASVDRYVLGVPFIYGWIFLWFVLTSGCLWLCWMLFDRHTVEEPA' A
#
# COMPACT_ATOMS: atom_id res chain seq x y z
N MET A 1 -10.58 -13.41 -7.86
CA MET A 1 -10.99 -11.98 -7.86
C MET A 1 -11.02 -11.36 -6.46
N LEU A 2 -11.57 -12.01 -5.43
CA LEU A 2 -11.64 -11.47 -4.04
C LEU A 2 -10.27 -11.06 -3.43
N ARG A 3 -9.20 -11.77 -3.80
CA ARG A 3 -7.82 -11.50 -3.39
C ARG A 3 -7.35 -10.08 -3.76
N TRP A 4 -7.71 -9.61 -4.95
CA TRP A 4 -7.35 -8.27 -5.44
C TRP A 4 -8.07 -7.16 -4.69
N ILE A 5 -9.31 -7.40 -4.28
CA ILE A 5 -10.09 -6.43 -3.50
C ILE A 5 -9.48 -6.26 -2.11
N ILE A 6 -8.97 -7.33 -1.50
CA ILE A 6 -8.31 -7.25 -0.19
C ILE A 6 -6.89 -6.69 -0.33
N GLY A 7 -6.11 -7.15 -1.32
CA GLY A 7 -4.72 -6.71 -1.53
C GLY A 7 -4.58 -5.29 -2.09
N LEU A 8 -5.57 -4.78 -2.84
CA LEU A 8 -5.53 -3.43 -3.43
C LEU A 8 -6.50 -2.47 -2.73
N GLY A 9 -7.66 -2.96 -2.29
CA GLY A 9 -8.64 -2.15 -1.57
C GLY A 9 -8.15 -1.75 -0.18
N LEU A 10 -7.44 -2.62 0.54
CA LEU A 10 -6.88 -2.30 1.86
C LEU A 10 -5.83 -1.17 1.80
N PRO A 11 -4.80 -1.22 0.93
CA PRO A 11 -3.86 -0.10 0.82
C PRO A 11 -4.55 1.17 0.30
N TYR A 12 -5.46 1.06 -0.67
CA TYR A 12 -6.19 2.24 -1.19
C TYR A 12 -7.02 2.93 -0.10
N LEU A 13 -7.81 2.18 0.67
CA LEU A 13 -8.58 2.73 1.78
C LEU A 13 -7.68 3.27 2.89
N GLY A 14 -6.53 2.65 3.15
CA GLY A 14 -5.54 3.14 4.09
C GLY A 14 -4.96 4.50 3.67
N VAL A 15 -4.51 4.64 2.43
CA VAL A 15 -3.99 5.90 1.87
C VAL A 15 -5.03 6.99 1.95
N VAL A 16 -6.21 6.75 1.37
CA VAL A 16 -7.26 7.77 1.21
C VAL A 16 -7.89 8.11 2.55
N GLY A 17 -8.09 7.13 3.43
CA GLY A 17 -8.68 7.33 4.75
C GLY A 17 -7.77 8.14 5.68
N MET A 18 -6.46 7.92 5.64
CA MET A 18 -5.50 8.69 6.45
C MET A 18 -4.96 9.95 5.74
N LEU A 19 -5.33 10.19 4.48
CA LEU A 19 -4.92 11.38 3.71
C LEU A 19 -5.32 12.71 4.38
N PRO A 20 -6.55 12.90 4.91
CA PRO A 20 -6.93 14.16 5.55
C PRO A 20 -6.09 14.44 6.81
N TRP A 21 -5.74 13.39 7.55
CA TRP A 21 -4.87 13.49 8.71
C TRP A 21 -3.43 13.81 8.30
N ALA A 22 -2.89 13.11 7.30
CA ALA A 22 -1.55 13.40 6.80
C ALA A 22 -1.43 14.82 6.21
N ALA A 23 -2.50 15.32 5.59
CA ALA A 23 -2.57 16.68 5.04
C ALA A 23 -2.75 17.76 6.12
N SER A 24 -3.29 17.42 7.30
CA SER A 24 -3.36 18.36 8.42
C SER A 24 -2.05 18.47 9.21
N VAL A 25 -1.08 17.59 8.96
CA VAL A 25 0.23 17.65 9.60
C VAL A 25 1.14 18.64 8.87
N ASP A 26 1.19 19.87 9.36
CA ASP A 26 2.11 20.93 8.93
C ASP A 26 3.54 20.73 9.50
N ARG A 27 4.13 19.56 9.25
CA ARG A 27 5.51 19.25 9.65
C ARG A 27 6.41 19.24 8.44
N TYR A 28 7.54 19.91 8.56
CA TYR A 28 8.60 19.91 7.56
C TYR A 28 9.74 19.01 8.03
N VAL A 29 10.20 18.12 7.16
CA VAL A 29 11.38 17.28 7.36
C VAL A 29 12.43 17.76 6.39
N LEU A 30 13.56 18.28 6.90
CA LEU A 30 14.65 18.81 6.07
C LEU A 30 14.20 19.89 5.06
N GLY A 31 13.18 20.69 5.41
CA GLY A 31 12.61 21.72 4.53
C GLY A 31 11.56 21.20 3.52
N VAL A 32 11.25 19.90 3.53
CA VAL A 32 10.23 19.29 2.68
C VAL A 32 8.98 18.96 3.49
N PRO A 33 7.76 19.25 3.00
CA PRO A 33 6.52 18.87 3.67
C PRO A 33 6.44 17.36 3.94
N PHE A 34 6.01 16.98 5.15
CA PHE A 34 5.85 15.59 5.60
C PHE A 34 4.97 14.75 4.66
N ILE A 35 3.97 15.37 4.03
CA ILE A 35 3.05 14.70 3.11
C ILE A 35 3.76 13.98 1.96
N TYR A 36 4.90 14.49 1.50
CA TYR A 36 5.67 13.81 0.45
C TYR A 36 6.28 12.50 0.97
N GLY A 37 6.87 12.51 2.16
CA GLY A 37 7.39 11.30 2.80
C GLY A 37 6.29 10.27 3.07
N TRP A 38 5.11 10.74 3.47
CA TRP A 38 3.91 9.92 3.62
C TRP A 38 3.50 9.22 2.32
N ILE A 39 3.44 9.94 1.19
CA ILE A 39 3.10 9.35 -0.13
C ILE A 39 4.12 8.27 -0.52
N PHE A 40 5.43 8.53 -0.34
CA PHE A 40 6.47 7.53 -0.62
C PHE A 40 6.34 6.29 0.28
N LEU A 41 6.02 6.47 1.57
CA LEU A 41 5.77 5.36 2.48
C LEU A 41 4.62 4.47 1.98
N TRP A 42 3.52 5.07 1.53
CA TRP A 42 2.39 4.33 0.98
C TRP A 42 2.69 3.64 -0.34
N PHE A 43 3.56 4.21 -1.17
CA PHE A 43 4.03 3.54 -2.37
C PHE A 43 4.75 2.23 -2.03
N VAL A 44 5.68 2.28 -1.07
CA VAL A 44 6.39 1.10 -0.57
C VAL A 44 5.42 0.10 0.08
N LEU A 45 4.49 0.59 0.90
CA LEU A 45 3.49 -0.27 1.55
C LEU A 45 2.60 -0.98 0.53
N THR A 46 2.17 -0.29 -0.53
CA THR A 46 1.34 -0.85 -1.60
C THR A 46 2.10 -1.92 -2.38
N SER A 47 3.37 -1.64 -2.73
CA SER A 47 4.24 -2.63 -3.37
C SER A 47 4.44 -3.86 -2.47
N GLY A 48 4.69 -3.65 -1.18
CA GLY A 48 4.77 -4.71 -0.18
C GLY A 48 3.47 -5.50 -0.02
N CYS A 49 2.31 -4.84 -0.07
CA CYS A 49 1.01 -5.49 0.02
C CYS A 49 0.73 -6.39 -1.19
N LEU A 50 1.08 -5.93 -2.40
CA LEU A 50 1.02 -6.73 -3.61
C LEU A 50 1.97 -7.93 -3.53
N TRP A 51 3.20 -7.72 -3.03
CA TRP A 51 4.16 -8.80 -2.83
C TRP A 51 3.71 -9.82 -1.77
N LEU A 52 3.13 -9.36 -0.67
CA LEU A 52 2.53 -10.23 0.36
C LEU A 52 1.34 -11.01 -0.18
N CYS A 53 0.50 -10.37 -1.00
CA CYS A 53 -0.61 -11.03 -1.67
C CYS A 53 -0.10 -12.12 -2.61
N TRP A 54 0.94 -11.83 -3.39
CA TRP A 54 1.62 -12.82 -4.23
C TRP A 54 2.19 -13.99 -3.40
N MET A 55 2.94 -13.69 -2.34
CA MET A 55 3.57 -14.70 -1.47
C MET A 55 2.56 -15.61 -0.75
N LEU A 56 1.46 -15.06 -0.24
CA LEU A 56 0.45 -15.79 0.55
C LEU A 56 -0.55 -16.55 -0.33
N PHE A 57 -0.93 -15.98 -1.48
CA PHE A 57 -2.04 -16.49 -2.28
C PHE A 57 -1.61 -17.06 -3.64
N ASP A 58 -0.59 -16.52 -4.29
CA ASP A 58 -0.17 -16.91 -5.64
C ASP A 58 0.91 -18.01 -5.66
N ARG A 59 1.57 -18.27 -4.52
CA ARG A 59 2.54 -19.37 -4.39
C ARG A 59 1.91 -20.77 -4.64
N HIS A 60 0.60 -20.92 -4.42
CA HIS A 60 -0.11 -22.20 -4.58
C HIS A 60 -0.68 -22.45 -5.98
N THR A 61 -0.57 -21.51 -6.92
CA THR A 61 -1.12 -21.64 -8.29
C THR A 61 -0.08 -22.04 -9.34
N VAL A 62 1.20 -22.15 -8.98
CA VAL A 62 2.30 -22.50 -9.90
C VAL A 62 2.52 -24.02 -10.00
N GLU A 63 1.90 -24.82 -9.13
CA GLU A 63 2.16 -26.27 -8.99
C GLU A 63 1.21 -27.18 -9.80
N GLU A 64 0.28 -26.65 -10.60
CA GLU A 64 -0.59 -27.47 -11.45
C GLU A 64 -0.14 -27.35 -12.92
N PRO A 65 0.76 -28.24 -13.41
CA PRO A 65 1.06 -28.34 -14.83
C PRO A 65 -0.18 -28.93 -15.54
N ALA A 66 -0.67 -28.19 -16.54
CA ALA A 66 -1.69 -28.65 -17.48
C ALA A 66 -1.22 -29.86 -18.30
#